data_AF-A0A1Q9AIY3-F1
#
_entry.id   AF-A0A1Q9AIY3-F1
#
_cell.length_a   1.000
_cell.length_b   1.000
_cell.length_c   1.000
_cell.angle_alpha   90.00
_cell.angle_beta   90.00
_cell.angle_gamma   90.00
#
_symmetry.space_group_name_H-M   'P 1'
#
loop_
_entity.id
_entity.type
_entity.pdbx_description
1 polymer ?
#
loop_
_entity_poly.entity_id
_entity_poly.type
_entity_poly.pdbx_seq_one_letter_code
_entity_poly.pdbx_strand_id
1 'polypeptide(L)'
;MAADALERGCSDLRFLLLRQGIEDDHQRKLFTAGVDTLDKFSAFATGEPDLLTVLKEEFGLDPSASLAARGQVASFIAAWKASKVRVQRQAEVEAEQDTREWTKPIPTAEYLLLRQAYVKAHGTLDERVLPSKEFLEKKLQEVEHGEFKAESLQEVTTRDELDPDTLVPVWDSKGVMTVKRGSSRVPLPSNPEELRRRLNIMRNAYLMLRLKFPGRSDLQ
;
A
#
# COMPACT_ATOMS: atom_id res chain seq x y z
N MET A 1 10.05 -5.30 31.22
CA MET A 1 11.19 -5.25 30.29
C MET A 1 10.88 -4.15 29.29
N ALA A 2 11.66 -3.06 29.29
CA ALA A 2 11.45 -2.00 28.31
C ALA A 2 11.65 -2.58 26.92
N ALA A 3 10.63 -2.48 26.05
CA ALA A 3 10.75 -2.86 24.65
C ALA A 3 11.99 -2.18 24.06
N ASP A 4 12.77 -2.90 23.27
CA ASP A 4 13.97 -2.34 22.66
C ASP A 4 13.55 -1.08 21.87
N ALA A 5 14.15 0.07 22.18
CA ALA A 5 13.81 1.34 21.53
C ALA A 5 13.91 1.26 19.99
N LEU A 6 14.72 0.31 19.47
CA LEU A 6 14.80 -0.03 18.04
C LEU A 6 13.48 -0.55 17.44
N GLU A 7 12.62 -1.19 18.24
CA GLU A 7 11.34 -1.73 17.77
C GLU A 7 10.26 -0.67 17.58
N ARG A 8 10.45 0.53 18.14
CA ARG A 8 9.48 1.62 18.03
C ARG A 8 9.47 2.24 16.63
N GLY A 9 10.57 2.16 15.89
CA GLY A 9 10.66 2.67 14.52
C GLY A 9 9.92 1.80 13.51
N CYS A 10 9.26 2.43 12.53
CA CYS A 10 8.65 1.72 11.41
C CYS A 10 9.70 0.99 10.56
N SER A 11 9.27 -0.10 9.90
CA SER A 11 10.16 -0.97 9.11
C SER A 11 10.97 -0.20 8.07
N ASP A 12 10.33 0.75 7.39
CA ASP A 12 10.94 1.50 6.30
C ASP A 12 12.03 2.46 6.78
N LEU A 13 11.77 3.14 7.91
CA LEU A 13 12.75 4.04 8.52
C LEU A 13 13.94 3.23 9.05
N ARG A 14 13.69 2.14 9.78
CA ARG A 14 14.76 1.26 10.28
C ARG A 14 15.65 0.72 9.17
N PHE A 15 15.04 0.24 8.08
CA PHE A 15 15.78 -0.26 6.92
C PHE A 15 16.62 0.84 6.25
N LEU A 16 16.08 2.06 6.15
CA LEU A 16 16.80 3.20 5.58
C LEU A 16 18.00 3.63 6.43
N LEU A 17 17.84 3.71 7.75
CA LEU A 17 18.93 4.07 8.67
C LEU A 17 20.03 3.00 8.68
N LEU A 18 19.64 1.71 8.72
CA LEU A 18 20.56 0.58 8.66
C LEU A 18 21.35 0.55 7.35
N ARG A 19 20.68 0.81 6.20
CA ARG A 19 21.33 0.86 4.89
C ARG A 19 22.41 1.95 4.80
N GLN A 20 22.22 3.08 5.49
CA GLN A 20 23.18 4.17 5.49
C GLN A 20 24.28 4.00 6.56
N GLY A 21 24.24 2.93 7.35
CA GLY A 21 25.26 2.64 8.37
C GLY A 21 25.20 3.54 9.60
N ILE A 22 24.01 4.04 9.95
CA ILE A 22 23.80 4.81 11.18
C ILE A 22 23.83 3.85 12.37
N GLU A 23 24.66 4.13 13.37
CA GLU A 23 24.81 3.25 14.53
C GLU A 23 23.53 3.14 15.36
N ASP A 24 23.30 1.96 15.95
CA ASP A 24 22.08 1.62 16.69
C ASP A 24 21.80 2.57 17.86
N ASP A 25 22.84 3.09 18.53
CA ASP A 25 22.68 4.04 19.64
C ASP A 25 22.02 5.35 19.17
N HIS A 26 22.39 5.84 17.98
CA HIS A 26 21.77 7.02 17.40
C HIS A 26 20.33 6.72 16.93
N GLN A 27 20.08 5.51 16.41
CA GLN A 27 18.72 5.08 16.05
C GLN A 27 17.80 5.00 17.29
N ARG A 28 18.29 4.43 18.39
CA ARG A 28 17.56 4.35 19.67
C ARG A 28 17.18 5.73 20.20
N LYS A 29 18.10 6.72 20.12
CA LYS A 29 17.82 8.11 20.49
C LYS A 29 16.68 8.71 19.67
N LEU A 30 16.72 8.58 18.34
CA LEU A 30 15.66 9.05 17.45
C LEU A 30 14.29 8.46 17.80
N PHE A 31 14.22 7.14 17.97
CA PHE A 31 12.96 6.46 18.24
C PHE A 31 12.42 6.73 19.64
N THR A 32 13.30 6.95 20.62
CA THR A 32 12.89 7.34 21.98
C THR A 32 12.29 8.76 21.98
N ALA A 33 12.82 9.66 21.14
CA ALA A 33 12.29 11.00 20.93
C ALA A 33 10.98 11.04 20.10
N GLY A 34 10.49 9.88 19.64
CA GLY A 34 9.23 9.77 18.88
C GLY A 34 9.37 10.01 17.38
N VAL A 35 10.59 10.09 16.86
CA VAL A 35 10.89 10.12 15.41
C VAL A 35 10.92 8.69 14.88
N ASP A 36 9.75 8.06 14.87
CA ASP A 36 9.53 6.63 14.61
C ASP A 36 9.02 6.33 13.19
N THR A 37 8.68 7.34 12.41
CA THR A 37 8.09 7.21 11.07
C THR A 37 8.92 7.97 10.04
N LEU A 38 8.84 7.53 8.78
CA LEU A 38 9.57 8.15 7.67
C LEU A 38 9.16 9.62 7.48
N ASP A 39 7.88 9.94 7.68
CA ASP A 39 7.35 11.30 7.58
C ASP A 39 7.95 12.21 8.65
N LYS A 40 7.91 11.80 9.92
CA LYS A 40 8.52 12.54 11.02
C LYS A 40 10.02 12.73 10.80
N PHE A 41 10.72 11.71 10.31
CA PHE A 41 12.14 11.82 10.00
C PHE A 41 12.42 12.76 8.83
N SER A 42 11.57 12.77 7.79
CA SER A 42 11.72 13.70 6.66
C SER A 42 11.50 15.17 7.06
N ALA A 43 10.59 15.41 8.01
CA ALA A 43 10.28 16.72 8.58
C ALA A 43 11.19 17.09 9.78
N PHE A 44 12.14 16.22 10.15
CA PHE A 44 12.95 16.35 11.36
C PHE A 44 13.81 17.62 11.40
N ALA A 45 14.20 18.11 10.23
CA ALA A 45 14.95 19.35 10.08
C ALA A 45 14.37 20.17 8.93
N THR A 46 14.52 21.49 9.03
CA THR A 46 14.13 22.43 7.96
C THR A 46 15.12 22.38 6.79
N GLY A 47 16.41 22.22 7.09
CA GLY A 47 17.51 22.21 6.10
C GLY A 47 18.73 21.42 6.57
N GLU A 48 19.73 21.26 5.69
CA GLU A 48 21.04 20.68 6.07
C GLU A 48 21.74 21.39 7.23
N PRO A 49 21.79 22.74 7.31
CA PRO A 49 22.45 23.40 8.45
C PRO A 49 21.73 23.13 9.78
N ASP A 50 20.40 23.05 9.76
CA ASP A 50 19.57 22.73 10.91
C ASP A 50 19.82 21.28 11.38
N LEU A 51 19.87 20.34 10.43
CA LEU A 51 20.23 18.95 10.73
C LEU A 51 21.63 18.84 11.34
N LEU A 52 22.61 19.61 10.86
CA LEU A 52 23.97 19.62 11.42
C LEU A 52 23.98 20.14 12.87
N THR A 53 23.21 21.18 13.18
CA THR A 53 23.06 21.70 14.54
C THR A 53 22.47 20.64 15.45
N VAL A 54 21.38 19.98 15.04
CA VAL A 54 20.74 18.90 15.81
C VAL A 54 21.69 17.72 16.04
N LEU A 55 22.43 17.30 15.01
CA LEU A 55 23.42 16.22 15.14
C LEU A 55 24.54 16.57 16.12
N LYS A 56 24.96 17.85 16.15
CA LYS A 56 25.99 18.32 17.07
C LYS A 56 25.48 18.41 18.50
N GLU A 57 24.30 19.01 18.71
CA GLU A 57 23.77 19.32 20.05
C GLU A 57 23.15 18.10 20.74
N GLU A 58 22.33 17.32 20.02
CA GLU A 58 21.54 16.22 20.60
C GLU A 58 22.23 14.85 20.45
N PHE A 59 22.98 14.66 19.36
CA PHE A 59 23.65 13.39 19.07
C PHE A 59 25.15 13.41 19.43
N GLY A 60 25.73 14.57 19.70
CA GLY A 60 27.16 14.71 20.02
C GLY A 60 28.09 14.44 18.83
N LEU A 61 27.56 14.47 17.61
CA LEU A 61 28.28 14.22 16.37
C LEU A 61 28.84 15.53 15.81
N ASP A 62 30.05 15.90 16.24
CA ASP A 62 30.75 17.05 15.66
C ASP A 62 31.55 16.62 14.40
N PRO A 63 31.20 17.13 13.20
CA PRO A 63 31.92 16.81 11.95
C PRO A 63 33.38 17.29 11.94
N SER A 64 33.77 18.16 12.87
CA SER A 64 35.13 18.68 13.05
C SER A 64 36.00 17.78 13.93
N ALA A 65 35.38 16.92 14.76
CA ALA A 65 36.09 16.17 15.80
C ALA A 65 36.88 14.96 15.25
N SER A 66 36.35 14.26 14.25
CA SER A 66 37.04 13.12 13.63
C SER A 66 36.48 12.77 12.26
N LEU A 67 37.27 12.06 11.45
CA LEU A 67 36.80 11.52 10.16
C LEU A 67 35.65 10.52 10.34
N ALA A 68 35.65 9.76 11.44
CA ALA A 68 34.57 8.84 11.79
C ALA A 68 33.26 9.59 12.10
N ALA A 69 33.33 10.65 12.90
CA ALA A 69 32.17 11.51 13.19
C ALA A 69 31.65 12.18 11.92
N ARG A 70 32.54 12.64 11.04
CA ARG A 70 32.18 13.19 9.72
C ARG A 70 31.49 12.16 8.83
N GLY A 71 31.91 10.90 8.89
CA GLY A 71 31.26 9.77 8.21
C GLY A 71 29.83 9.54 8.71
N GLN A 72 29.63 9.49 10.03
CA GLN A 72 28.29 9.33 10.62
C GLN A 72 27.37 10.51 10.27
N VAL A 73 27.86 11.75 10.33
CA VAL A 73 27.10 12.93 9.90
C VAL A 73 26.70 12.83 8.42
N ALA A 74 27.60 12.38 7.55
CA ALA A 74 27.28 12.17 6.14
C ALA A 74 26.20 11.09 5.92
N SER A 75 26.25 9.99 6.69
CA SER A 75 25.21 8.95 6.68
C SER A 75 23.84 9.50 7.07
N PHE A 76 23.78 10.35 8.11
CA PHE A 76 22.54 11.03 8.51
C PHE A 76 21.99 11.96 7.43
N ILE A 77 22.83 12.78 6.82
CA ILE A 77 22.42 13.68 5.73
C ILE A 77 21.90 12.87 4.54
N ALA A 78 22.58 11.78 4.17
CA ALA A 78 22.16 10.90 3.08
C ALA A 78 20.81 10.22 3.38
N ALA A 79 20.63 9.71 4.60
CA ALA A 79 19.38 9.11 5.07
C ALA A 79 18.23 10.13 5.01
N TRP A 80 18.45 11.33 5.53
CA TRP A 80 17.44 12.38 5.60
C TRP A 80 17.04 12.93 4.22
N LYS A 81 18.00 13.12 3.31
CA LYS A 81 17.70 13.46 1.91
C LYS A 81 16.89 12.36 1.23
N ALA A 82 17.24 11.10 1.45
CA ALA A 82 16.52 9.96 0.88
C ALA A 82 15.09 9.83 1.44
N SER A 83 14.87 10.14 2.72
CA SER A 83 13.53 10.11 3.31
C SER A 83 12.63 11.20 2.72
N LYS A 84 13.13 12.43 2.56
CA LYS A 84 12.39 13.52 1.89
C LYS A 84 11.92 13.13 0.49
N VAL A 85 12.81 12.57 -0.33
CA VAL A 85 12.46 12.15 -1.70
C VAL A 85 11.40 11.03 -1.68
N ARG A 86 11.50 10.08 -0.75
CA ARG A 86 10.54 8.97 -0.64
C ARG A 86 9.16 9.47 -0.20
N VAL A 87 9.10 10.29 0.84
CA VAL A 87 7.85 10.85 1.36
C VAL A 87 7.16 11.72 0.30
N GLN A 88 7.92 12.57 -0.39
CA GLN A 88 7.37 13.39 -1.47
C GLN A 88 6.80 12.52 -2.60
N ARG A 89 7.54 11.51 -3.08
CA ARG A 89 7.04 10.60 -4.12
C ARG A 89 5.82 9.80 -3.67
N GLN A 90 5.80 9.36 -2.42
CA GLN A 90 4.65 8.64 -1.86
C GLN A 90 3.41 9.53 -1.86
N ALA A 91 3.54 10.80 -1.43
CA ALA A 91 2.46 11.77 -1.46
C ALA A 91 2.01 12.11 -2.89
N GLU A 92 2.94 12.24 -3.84
CA GLU A 92 2.61 12.43 -5.26
C GLU A 92 1.84 11.24 -5.84
N VAL A 93 2.27 10.01 -5.53
CA VAL A 93 1.59 8.78 -5.98
C VAL A 93 0.20 8.66 -5.36
N GLU A 94 0.06 8.95 -4.06
CA GLU A 94 -1.24 8.94 -3.38
C GLU A 94 -2.18 10.00 -3.95
N ALA A 95 -1.70 11.22 -4.16
CA ALA A 95 -2.47 12.29 -4.78
C ALA A 95 -2.87 11.96 -6.24
N GLU A 96 -1.98 11.34 -7.02
CA GLU A 96 -2.31 10.86 -8.36
C GLU A 96 -3.34 9.74 -8.36
N GLN A 97 -3.26 8.80 -7.40
CA GLN A 97 -4.23 7.72 -7.27
C GLN A 97 -5.62 8.24 -6.89
N ASP A 98 -5.69 9.18 -5.95
CA ASP A 98 -6.94 9.80 -5.52
C ASP A 98 -7.57 10.64 -6.64
N THR A 99 -6.76 11.44 -7.37
CA THR A 99 -7.26 12.27 -8.48
C THR A 99 -7.76 11.44 -9.66
N ARG A 100 -7.21 10.24 -9.86
CA ARG A 100 -7.54 9.38 -11.01
C ARG A 100 -8.66 8.37 -10.72
N GLU A 101 -9.24 8.35 -9.52
CA GLU A 101 -10.23 7.36 -9.07
C GLU A 101 -9.79 5.91 -9.36
N TRP A 102 -8.48 5.63 -9.23
CA TRP A 102 -7.97 4.29 -9.51
C TRP A 102 -8.39 3.32 -8.39
N THR A 103 -8.77 2.10 -8.77
CA THR A 103 -9.09 1.02 -7.83
C THR A 103 -7.93 0.82 -6.86
N LYS A 104 -8.15 1.06 -5.57
CA LYS A 104 -7.14 0.83 -4.53
C LYS A 104 -6.79 -0.66 -4.50
N PRO A 105 -5.51 -1.03 -4.70
CA PRO A 105 -5.13 -2.43 -4.71
C PRO A 105 -5.32 -3.02 -3.31
N ILE A 106 -5.97 -4.17 -3.22
CA ILE A 106 -6.11 -4.90 -1.97
C ILE A 106 -4.76 -5.58 -1.68
N PRO A 107 -4.13 -5.42 -0.52
CA PRO A 107 -2.93 -6.20 -0.17
C PRO A 107 -3.20 -7.71 -0.23
N THR A 108 -2.25 -8.51 -0.72
CA THR A 108 -2.45 -9.97 -0.86
C THR A 108 -2.80 -10.64 0.47
N ALA A 109 -2.23 -10.16 1.59
CA ALA A 109 -2.56 -10.65 2.92
C ALA A 109 -4.05 -10.43 3.27
N GLU A 110 -4.59 -9.26 2.92
CA GLU A 110 -6.00 -8.93 3.18
C GLU A 110 -6.95 -9.79 2.33
N TYR A 111 -6.61 -10.01 1.06
CA TYR A 111 -7.36 -10.93 0.20
C TYR A 111 -7.42 -12.36 0.79
N LEU A 112 -6.32 -12.85 1.35
CA LEU A 112 -6.29 -14.16 2.02
C LEU A 112 -7.15 -14.18 3.29
N LEU A 113 -7.18 -13.09 4.07
CA LEU A 113 -8.05 -12.97 5.25
C LEU A 113 -9.53 -13.00 4.86
N LEU A 114 -9.92 -12.30 3.79
CA LEU A 114 -11.30 -12.32 3.29
C LEU A 114 -11.70 -13.71 2.82
N ARG A 115 -10.81 -14.43 2.14
CA ARG A 115 -11.02 -15.83 1.77
C ARG A 115 -11.24 -16.71 2.99
N GLN A 116 -10.42 -16.56 4.02
CA GLN A 116 -10.55 -17.32 5.27
C GLN A 116 -11.86 -16.98 6.00
N ALA A 117 -12.23 -15.70 6.05
CA ALA A 117 -13.49 -15.25 6.66
C ALA A 117 -14.70 -15.83 5.92
N TYR A 118 -14.68 -15.85 4.58
CA TYR A 118 -15.71 -16.47 3.76
C TYR A 118 -15.84 -17.96 4.06
N VAL A 119 -14.72 -18.69 4.09
CA VAL A 119 -14.72 -20.13 4.37
C VAL A 119 -15.28 -20.42 5.77
N LYS A 120 -14.93 -19.59 6.76
CA LYS A 120 -15.45 -19.70 8.13
C LYS A 120 -16.96 -19.47 8.21
N ALA A 121 -17.50 -18.53 7.44
CA ALA A 121 -18.93 -18.15 7.49
C ALA A 121 -19.83 -19.05 6.61
N HIS A 122 -19.33 -19.48 5.44
CA HIS A 122 -20.14 -20.14 4.41
C HIS A 122 -19.66 -21.57 4.07
N GLY A 123 -18.58 -22.05 4.67
CA GLY A 123 -18.04 -23.39 4.44
C GLY A 123 -17.12 -23.47 3.23
N THR A 124 -17.28 -24.51 2.41
CA THR A 124 -16.36 -24.78 1.29
C THR A 124 -16.44 -23.71 0.20
N LEU A 125 -15.28 -23.22 -0.21
CA LEU A 125 -15.14 -22.28 -1.31
C LEU A 125 -14.60 -23.02 -2.55
N ASP A 126 -15.44 -23.19 -3.57
CA ASP A 126 -15.01 -23.69 -4.88
C ASP A 126 -14.24 -22.59 -5.62
N GLU A 127 -13.02 -22.91 -6.05
CA GLU A 127 -12.14 -21.97 -6.77
C GLU A 127 -12.77 -21.51 -8.10
N ARG A 128 -13.67 -22.30 -8.70
CA ARG A 128 -14.38 -21.96 -9.94
C ARG A 128 -15.34 -20.78 -9.82
N VAL A 129 -15.73 -20.43 -8.60
CA VAL A 129 -16.63 -19.30 -8.29
C VAL A 129 -16.00 -18.31 -7.32
N LEU A 130 -14.70 -18.43 -7.08
CA LEU A 130 -13.93 -17.48 -6.27
C LEU A 130 -13.66 -16.22 -7.11
N PRO A 131 -14.12 -15.04 -6.68
CA PRO A 131 -13.84 -13.80 -7.39
C PRO A 131 -12.34 -13.52 -7.47
N SER A 132 -11.93 -12.99 -8.62
CA SER A 132 -10.58 -12.49 -8.82
C SER A 132 -10.29 -11.33 -7.88
N LYS A 133 -9.00 -11.09 -7.64
CA LYS A 133 -8.54 -9.97 -6.83
C LYS A 133 -8.94 -8.62 -7.45
N GLU A 134 -8.78 -8.48 -8.76
CA GLU A 134 -9.15 -7.28 -9.53
C GLU A 134 -10.65 -6.97 -9.43
N PHE A 135 -11.48 -8.02 -9.54
CA PHE A 135 -12.93 -7.87 -9.44
C PHE A 135 -13.34 -7.44 -8.02
N LEU A 136 -12.70 -7.99 -7.00
CA LEU A 136 -12.97 -7.61 -5.61
C LEU A 136 -12.50 -6.18 -5.29
N GLU A 137 -11.39 -5.73 -5.86
CA GLU A 137 -10.90 -4.34 -5.75
C GLU A 137 -11.89 -3.34 -6.35
N LYS A 138 -12.42 -3.63 -7.54
CA LYS A 138 -13.46 -2.83 -8.18
C LYS A 138 -14.70 -2.73 -7.29
N LYS A 139 -15.17 -3.85 -6.74
CA LYS A 139 -16.34 -3.86 -5.85
C LYS A 139 -16.10 -3.18 -4.50
N LEU A 140 -14.90 -3.29 -3.96
CA LEU A 140 -14.51 -2.56 -2.76
C LEU A 140 -14.58 -1.05 -3.01
N GLN A 141 -14.12 -0.58 -4.16
CA GLN A 141 -14.18 0.83 -4.52
C GLN A 141 -15.63 1.34 -4.64
N GLU A 142 -16.50 0.62 -5.36
CA GLU A 142 -17.92 0.97 -5.49
C GLU A 142 -18.59 1.08 -4.11
N VAL A 143 -18.30 0.12 -3.24
CA VAL A 143 -18.75 0.13 -1.85
C VAL A 143 -18.23 1.39 -1.16
N GLU A 144 -16.91 1.63 -1.12
CA GLU A 144 -16.31 2.78 -0.44
C GLU A 144 -16.88 4.14 -0.88
N HIS A 145 -17.11 4.33 -2.19
CA HIS A 145 -17.65 5.56 -2.77
C HIS A 145 -19.17 5.68 -2.63
N GLY A 146 -19.88 4.57 -2.37
CA GLY A 146 -21.34 4.53 -2.33
C GLY A 146 -21.99 4.62 -3.72
N GLU A 147 -21.22 4.41 -4.79
CA GLU A 147 -21.69 4.45 -6.18
C GLU A 147 -21.68 3.04 -6.79
N PHE A 148 -22.84 2.40 -6.84
CA PHE A 148 -22.99 1.11 -7.52
C PHE A 148 -23.32 1.31 -9.00
N LYS A 149 -22.48 0.75 -9.87
CA LYS A 149 -22.67 0.77 -11.32
C LYS A 149 -22.95 -0.64 -11.81
N ALA A 150 -23.93 -0.76 -12.72
CA ALA A 150 -24.18 -2.03 -13.39
C ALA A 150 -22.95 -2.42 -14.22
N GLU A 151 -22.41 -3.60 -13.95
CA GLU A 151 -21.20 -4.08 -14.61
C GLU A 151 -21.50 -5.09 -15.70
N SER A 152 -20.57 -5.18 -16.66
CA SER A 152 -20.63 -6.21 -17.67
C SER A 152 -20.24 -7.56 -17.07
N LEU A 153 -20.96 -8.62 -17.43
CA LEU A 153 -20.58 -9.99 -17.05
C LEU A 153 -19.21 -10.41 -17.61
N GLN A 154 -18.69 -9.67 -18.59
CA GLN A 154 -17.31 -9.84 -19.09
C GLN A 154 -16.26 -9.44 -18.06
N GLU A 155 -16.58 -8.57 -17.11
CA GLU A 155 -15.64 -8.08 -16.08
C GLU A 155 -15.68 -8.94 -14.81
N VAL A 156 -16.65 -9.86 -14.72
CA VAL A 156 -16.81 -10.78 -13.59
C VAL A 156 -15.86 -11.96 -13.77
N THR A 157 -14.65 -11.82 -13.27
CA THR A 157 -13.57 -12.80 -13.44
C THR A 157 -13.29 -13.60 -12.18
N THR A 158 -12.81 -14.83 -12.37
CA THR A 158 -12.24 -15.67 -11.31
C THR A 158 -10.72 -15.51 -11.23
N ARG A 159 -10.11 -16.02 -10.16
CA ARG A 159 -8.65 -16.02 -10.00
C ARG A 159 -7.91 -16.62 -11.20
N ASP A 160 -8.44 -17.70 -11.78
CA ASP A 160 -7.76 -18.46 -12.84
C ASP A 160 -8.02 -17.87 -14.24
N GLU A 161 -8.93 -16.91 -14.36
CA GLU A 161 -9.27 -16.19 -15.59
C GLU A 161 -8.58 -14.82 -15.69
N LEU A 162 -7.63 -14.55 -14.78
CA LEU A 162 -6.81 -13.36 -14.83
C LEU A 162 -5.78 -13.50 -15.95
N ASP A 163 -5.80 -12.55 -16.89
CA ASP A 163 -4.77 -12.42 -17.91
C ASP A 163 -3.72 -11.41 -17.41
N PRO A 164 -2.53 -11.88 -16.97
CA PRO A 164 -1.50 -11.01 -16.40
C PRO A 164 -0.92 -9.99 -17.40
N ASP A 165 -1.14 -10.20 -18.71
CA ASP A 165 -0.57 -9.40 -19.79
C ASP A 165 -1.52 -8.31 -20.33
N THR A 166 -2.72 -8.19 -19.75
CA THR A 166 -3.64 -7.11 -20.12
C THR A 166 -3.12 -5.78 -19.57
N LEU A 167 -2.55 -4.96 -20.45
CA LEU A 167 -2.04 -3.63 -20.16
C LEU A 167 -2.85 -2.58 -20.89
N VAL A 168 -3.43 -1.63 -20.14
CA VAL A 168 -4.24 -0.53 -20.68
C VAL A 168 -3.43 0.76 -20.61
N PRO A 169 -3.19 1.43 -21.74
CA PRO A 169 -2.56 2.74 -21.73
C PRO A 169 -3.53 3.79 -21.16
N VAL A 170 -3.03 4.60 -20.23
CA VAL A 170 -3.73 5.74 -19.63
C VAL A 170 -2.91 6.99 -19.87
N TRP A 171 -3.53 7.96 -20.52
CA TRP A 171 -2.93 9.26 -20.79
C TRP A 171 -3.28 10.23 -19.67
N ASP A 172 -2.27 10.89 -19.11
CA ASP A 172 -2.43 12.08 -18.26
C ASP A 172 -2.87 13.29 -19.12
N SER A 173 -3.58 14.23 -18.51
CA SER A 173 -3.82 15.60 -18.97
C SER A 173 -2.56 16.32 -19.51
N LYS A 174 -1.37 15.96 -19.01
CA LYS A 174 -0.07 16.49 -19.47
C LYS A 174 0.52 15.74 -20.67
N GLY A 175 -0.18 14.74 -21.22
CA GLY A 175 0.27 13.94 -22.37
C GLY A 175 1.24 12.81 -22.02
N VAL A 176 1.45 12.53 -20.73
CA VAL A 176 2.28 11.39 -20.29
C VAL A 176 1.46 10.10 -20.37
N MET A 177 1.95 9.11 -21.15
CA MET A 177 1.35 7.79 -21.20
C MET A 177 1.88 6.93 -20.05
N THR A 178 0.98 6.49 -19.18
CA THR A 178 1.23 5.46 -18.18
C THR A 178 0.53 4.18 -18.59
N VAL A 179 1.06 3.02 -18.19
CA VAL A 179 0.45 1.74 -18.49
C VAL A 179 -0.08 1.17 -17.18
N LYS A 180 -1.39 0.93 -17.10
CA LYS A 180 -1.99 0.22 -15.97
C LYS A 180 -2.30 -1.21 -16.35
N ARG A 181 -2.34 -2.11 -15.36
CA ARG A 181 -2.97 -3.41 -15.56
C ARG A 181 -4.44 -3.18 -15.87
N GLY A 182 -4.89 -3.64 -17.04
CA GLY A 182 -6.30 -3.60 -17.40
C GLY A 182 -7.07 -4.66 -16.66
N SER A 183 -8.37 -4.43 -16.46
CA SER A 183 -9.25 -5.46 -15.93
C SER A 183 -9.37 -6.60 -16.95
N SER A 184 -9.09 -7.82 -16.50
CA SER A 184 -9.26 -9.01 -17.32
C SER A 184 -10.71 -9.11 -17.81
N ARG A 185 -10.91 -9.43 -19.10
CA ARG A 185 -12.24 -9.61 -19.70
C ARG A 185 -12.43 -11.03 -20.18
N VAL A 186 -13.56 -11.62 -19.80
CA VAL A 186 -13.99 -12.96 -20.24
C VAL A 186 -15.11 -12.86 -21.27
N PRO A 187 -15.29 -13.87 -22.14
CA PRO A 187 -16.43 -13.93 -23.05
C PRO A 187 -17.77 -13.85 -22.30
N LEU A 188 -18.78 -13.28 -22.96
CA LEU A 188 -20.14 -13.25 -22.42
C LEU A 188 -20.67 -14.68 -22.26
N PRO A 189 -21.43 -14.96 -21.18
CA PRO A 189 -22.02 -16.27 -20.97
C PRO A 189 -22.98 -16.58 -22.12
N SER A 190 -22.75 -17.72 -22.77
CA SER A 190 -23.54 -18.16 -23.93
C SER A 190 -24.62 -19.16 -23.54
N ASN A 191 -24.48 -19.82 -22.38
CA ASN A 191 -25.45 -20.77 -21.85
C ASN A 191 -25.89 -20.43 -20.41
N PRO A 192 -27.01 -21.00 -19.94
CA PRO A 192 -27.53 -20.73 -18.60
C PRO A 192 -26.57 -21.12 -17.46
N GLU A 193 -25.76 -22.17 -17.62
CA GLU A 193 -24.82 -22.60 -16.57
C GLU A 193 -23.67 -21.61 -16.40
N GLU A 194 -23.13 -21.08 -17.51
CA GLU A 194 -22.13 -20.01 -17.50
C GLU A 194 -22.69 -18.74 -16.87
N LEU A 195 -23.94 -18.39 -17.17
CA LEU A 195 -24.61 -17.25 -16.52
C LEU A 195 -24.72 -17.47 -15.01
N ARG A 196 -25.20 -18.64 -14.56
CA ARG A 196 -25.26 -18.96 -13.12
C ARG A 196 -23.89 -18.90 -12.47
N ARG A 197 -22.84 -19.39 -13.15
CA ARG A 197 -21.47 -19.30 -12.65
C ARG A 197 -21.04 -17.85 -12.44
N ARG A 198 -21.28 -16.95 -13.41
CA ARG A 198 -20.96 -15.52 -13.29
C ARG A 198 -21.73 -14.86 -12.14
N LEU A 199 -23.03 -15.12 -12.03
CA LEU A 199 -23.84 -14.61 -10.92
C LEU A 199 -23.37 -15.13 -9.55
N ASN A 200 -22.92 -16.38 -9.47
CA ASN A 200 -22.34 -16.93 -8.24
C ASN A 200 -21.03 -16.23 -7.86
N ILE A 201 -20.18 -15.89 -8.83
CA ILE A 201 -18.94 -15.13 -8.58
C ILE A 201 -19.28 -13.74 -8.03
N MET A 202 -20.21 -13.03 -8.67
CA MET A 202 -20.69 -11.72 -8.18
C MET A 202 -21.23 -11.82 -6.76
N ARG A 203 -22.10 -12.80 -6.50
CA ARG A 203 -22.65 -13.06 -5.17
C ARG A 203 -21.54 -13.27 -4.14
N ASN A 204 -20.55 -14.12 -4.45
CA ASN A 204 -19.46 -14.43 -3.53
C ASN A 204 -18.58 -13.20 -3.25
N ALA A 205 -18.37 -12.31 -4.23
CA ALA A 205 -17.67 -11.04 -4.02
C ALA A 205 -18.40 -10.15 -3.00
N TYR A 206 -19.72 -9.98 -3.14
CA TYR A 206 -20.51 -9.20 -2.17
C TYR A 206 -20.55 -9.85 -0.79
N LEU A 207 -20.61 -11.19 -0.69
CA LEU A 207 -20.52 -11.90 0.59
C LEU A 207 -19.17 -11.64 1.28
N MET A 208 -18.06 -11.66 0.53
CA MET A 208 -16.74 -11.31 1.07
C MET A 208 -16.69 -9.86 1.57
N LEU A 209 -17.28 -8.91 0.83
CA LEU A 209 -17.32 -7.50 1.23
C LEU A 209 -18.24 -7.28 2.43
N ARG A 210 -19.35 -8.00 2.54
CA ARG A 210 -20.22 -7.98 3.72
C ARG A 210 -19.49 -8.44 4.98
N LEU A 211 -18.64 -9.47 4.88
CA LEU A 211 -17.81 -9.92 6.00
C LEU A 211 -16.75 -8.89 6.39
N LYS A 212 -16.24 -8.11 5.42
CA LYS A 212 -15.35 -6.97 5.68
C LYS A 212 -16.08 -5.80 6.36
N PHE A 213 -17.32 -5.53 5.95
CA PHE A 213 -18.12 -4.39 6.42
C PHE A 213 -19.46 -4.83 7.04
N PRO A 214 -19.45 -5.46 8.24
CA PRO A 214 -20.65 -6.03 8.84
C PRO A 214 -21.75 -4.99 9.17
N GLY A 215 -21.39 -3.71 9.31
CA GLY A 215 -22.29 -2.62 9.69
C GLY A 215 -22.91 -1.84 8.52
N ARG A 216 -22.61 -2.16 7.25
CA ARG A 216 -23.17 -1.43 6.11
C ARG A 216 -24.48 -2.04 5.62
N SER A 217 -25.56 -1.25 5.66
CA SER A 217 -26.89 -1.62 5.19
C SER A 217 -26.94 -1.99 3.70
N ASP A 218 -26.10 -1.34 2.90
CA ASP A 218 -26.13 -1.47 1.44
C ASP A 218 -25.58 -2.84 0.96
N LEU A 219 -25.04 -3.63 1.89
CA LEU A 219 -24.50 -4.98 1.67
C LEU A 219 -25.31 -6.07 2.40
N GLN A 220 -26.46 -5.74 3.02
CA GLN A 220 -27.25 -6.65 3.86
C GLN A 220 -28.33 -7.44 3.12
#